data_AF-A0A497NE46-F1
#
_entry.id   AF-A0A497NE46-F1
#
_cell.length_a   1.000
_cell.length_b   1.000
_cell.length_c   1.000
_cell.angle_alpha   90.00
_cell.angle_beta   90.00
_cell.angle_gamma   90.00
#
_symmetry.space_group_name_H-M   'P 1'
#
loop_
_entity.id
_entity.type
_entity.pdbx_description
1 polymer ?
#
loop_
_entity_poly.entity_id
_entity_poly.type
_entity_poly.pdbx_seq_one_letter_code
_entity_poly.pdbx_strand_id
1 'polypeptide(L)'
;MSNNTSREACREVLQILLTRKEGSLEKLKVMVCRKYGLNKIPSNADILAEATDLERERVLPKLRLKPVRSLSGINVVALMSKPDNCPHGRCVFCPSIENVPNSYTGREPSAMRGMQNEY
;
A
#
# COMPACT_ATOMS: atom_id res chain seq x y z
N MET A 1 20.49 9.74 -0.25
CA MET A 1 20.50 9.98 -1.72
C MET A 1 19.58 9.02 -2.50
N SER A 2 19.08 7.95 -1.88
CA SER A 2 18.25 6.91 -2.53
C SER A 2 16.78 7.29 -2.80
N ASN A 3 16.25 8.32 -2.13
CA ASN A 3 14.82 8.68 -2.27
C ASN A 3 14.52 9.42 -3.58
N ASN A 4 15.46 10.18 -4.13
CA ASN A 4 15.19 10.97 -5.33
C ASN A 4 15.14 10.08 -6.59
N THR A 5 16.07 9.14 -6.71
CA THR A 5 16.10 8.16 -7.82
C THR A 5 14.88 7.25 -7.83
N SER A 6 14.36 6.88 -6.65
CA SER A 6 13.12 6.10 -6.56
C SER A 6 11.89 6.89 -7.03
N ARG A 7 11.81 8.19 -6.72
CA ARG A 7 10.72 9.05 -7.17
C ARG A 7 10.77 9.27 -8.68
N GLU A 8 11.95 9.56 -9.21
CA GLU A 8 12.16 9.70 -10.66
C GLU A 8 11.78 8.44 -11.42
N ALA A 9 12.15 7.27 -10.91
CA ALA A 9 11.75 5.98 -11.47
C ALA A 9 10.22 5.78 -11.44
N CYS A 10 9.55 6.08 -10.32
CA CYS A 10 8.09 6.02 -10.23
C CYS A 10 7.42 6.96 -11.24
N ARG A 11 7.95 8.18 -11.39
CA ARG A 11 7.45 9.17 -12.34
C ARG A 11 7.63 8.70 -13.80
N GLU A 12 8.77 8.09 -14.14
CA GLU A 12 8.99 7.53 -15.49
C GLU A 12 8.01 6.38 -15.78
N VAL A 13 7.80 5.46 -14.83
CA VAL A 13 6.79 4.39 -14.98
C VAL A 13 5.41 4.99 -15.21
N LEU A 14 5.04 6.03 -14.46
CA LEU A 14 3.76 6.70 -14.58
C LEU A 14 3.57 7.36 -15.97
N GLN A 15 4.57 8.06 -16.48
CA GLN A 15 4.51 8.66 -17.82
C GLN A 15 4.35 7.59 -18.90
N ILE A 16 5.10 6.49 -18.82
CA ILE A 16 4.96 5.38 -19.77
C ILE A 16 3.55 4.77 -19.69
N LEU A 17 2.97 4.64 -18.49
CA LEU A 17 1.60 4.16 -18.31
C LEU A 17 0.54 5.12 -18.87
N LEU A 18 0.79 6.42 -18.90
CA LEU A 18 -0.13 7.41 -19.48
C LEU A 18 -0.11 7.37 -21.02
N THR A 19 1.07 7.22 -21.61
CA THR A 19 1.24 7.21 -23.08
C THR A 19 0.89 5.87 -23.70
N ARG A 20 1.22 4.76 -23.04
CA ARG A 20 1.10 3.41 -23.62
C ARG A 20 -0.22 2.75 -23.25
N LYS A 21 -0.95 2.21 -24.24
CA LYS A 21 -2.22 1.48 -24.01
C LYS A 21 -2.01 0.06 -23.49
N GLU A 22 -0.98 -0.65 -23.97
CA GLU A 22 -0.78 -2.08 -23.70
C GLU A 22 0.68 -2.44 -23.38
N GLY A 23 0.86 -3.45 -22.53
CA GLY A 23 2.16 -3.99 -22.13
C GLY A 23 2.12 -4.61 -20.73
N SER A 24 3.04 -5.54 -20.44
CA SER A 24 3.20 -6.08 -19.08
C SER A 24 3.77 -5.01 -18.16
N LEU A 25 2.98 -4.64 -17.14
CA LEU A 25 3.36 -3.70 -16.08
C LEU A 25 4.61 -4.17 -15.33
N GLU A 26 4.74 -5.48 -15.12
CA GLU A 26 5.85 -6.10 -14.42
C GLU A 26 7.15 -5.92 -15.18
N LYS A 27 7.14 -6.16 -16.50
CA LYS A 27 8.30 -5.92 -17.36
C LYS A 27 8.72 -4.46 -17.36
N LEU A 28 7.75 -3.55 -17.42
CA LEU A 28 8.00 -2.10 -17.35
C LEU A 28 8.70 -1.72 -16.04
N LYS A 29 8.16 -2.18 -14.90
CA LYS A 29 8.76 -1.91 -13.59
C LYS A 29 10.18 -2.46 -13.47
N VAL A 30 10.43 -3.67 -13.96
CA VAL A 30 11.78 -4.28 -13.95
C VAL A 30 12.74 -3.48 -14.82
N MET A 31 12.31 -3.05 -16.01
CA MET A 31 13.13 -2.26 -16.93
C MET A 31 13.53 -0.92 -16.30
N VAL A 32 12.57 -0.18 -15.72
CA VAL A 32 12.86 1.10 -15.06
C VAL A 32 13.70 0.89 -13.80
N CYS A 33 13.40 -0.15 -13.00
CA CYS A 33 14.20 -0.51 -11.83
C CYS A 33 15.68 -0.74 -12.19
N ARG A 34 15.96 -1.45 -13.29
CA ARG A 34 17.33 -1.65 -13.81
C ARG A 34 17.97 -0.34 -14.28
N LYS A 35 17.23 0.49 -15.00
CA LYS A 35 17.71 1.79 -15.50
C LYS A 35 18.18 2.72 -14.38
N TYR A 36 17.45 2.74 -13.26
CA TYR A 36 17.74 3.58 -12.11
C TYR A 36 18.58 2.88 -11.02
N GLY A 37 18.97 1.61 -11.22
CA GLY A 37 19.75 0.85 -10.24
C GLY A 37 19.03 0.67 -8.90
N LEU A 38 17.70 0.50 -8.91
CA LEU A 38 16.93 0.36 -7.68
C LEU A 38 17.09 -1.04 -7.08
N ASN A 39 17.28 -1.09 -5.76
CA ASN A 39 17.36 -2.36 -5.01
C ASN A 39 15.99 -3.02 -4.77
N LYS A 40 14.90 -2.27 -4.97
CA LYS A 40 13.53 -2.73 -4.74
C LYS A 40 12.64 -2.25 -5.88
N ILE A 41 11.78 -3.14 -6.37
CA ILE A 41 10.80 -2.81 -7.39
C ILE A 41 9.69 -1.96 -6.73
N PRO A 42 9.31 -0.81 -7.31
CA PRO A 42 8.25 0.03 -6.75
C PRO A 42 6.89 -0.68 -6.79
N SER A 43 6.14 -0.56 -5.69
CA SER A 43 4.77 -1.06 -5.59
C SER A 43 3.81 -0.23 -6.44
N ASN A 44 2.59 -0.74 -6.68
CA ASN A 44 1.57 0.06 -7.37
C ASN A 44 1.18 1.30 -6.57
N ALA A 45 1.22 1.22 -5.23
CA ALA A 45 0.97 2.35 -4.34
C ALA A 45 2.07 3.42 -4.47
N ASP A 46 3.34 3.01 -4.54
CA ASP A 46 4.47 3.94 -4.69
C ASP A 46 4.38 4.74 -6.01
N ILE A 47 3.93 4.10 -7.10
CA ILE A 47 3.72 4.76 -8.39
C ILE A 47 2.53 5.73 -8.32
N LEU A 48 1.44 5.33 -7.65
CA LEU A 48 0.25 6.17 -7.48
C LEU A 48 0.49 7.37 -6.57
N ALA A 49 1.42 7.27 -5.61
CA ALA A 49 1.78 8.36 -4.71
C ALA A 49 2.45 9.54 -5.45
N GLU A 50 3.07 9.28 -6.60
CA GLU A 50 3.72 10.29 -7.45
C GLU A 50 2.80 10.81 -8.57
N ALA A 51 1.53 10.39 -8.59
CA ALA A 51 0.53 10.83 -9.56
C ALA A 51 -0.17 12.11 -9.10
N THR A 52 -0.42 13.04 -10.03
CA THR A 52 -1.44 14.08 -9.83
C THR A 52 -2.85 13.49 -9.87
N ASP A 53 -3.87 14.19 -9.35
CA ASP A 53 -5.25 13.67 -9.33
C ASP A 53 -5.78 13.30 -10.73
N LEU A 54 -5.49 14.13 -11.74
CA LEU A 54 -5.87 13.87 -13.14
C LEU A 54 -5.14 12.65 -13.72
N GLU A 55 -3.85 12.49 -13.44
CA GLU A 55 -3.08 11.33 -13.91
C GLU A 55 -3.54 10.06 -13.18
N ARG A 56 -3.88 10.18 -11.90
CA ARG A 56 -4.33 9.09 -11.04
C ARG A 56 -5.57 8.43 -11.63
N GLU A 57 -6.57 9.22 -12.01
CA GLU A 57 -7.80 8.70 -12.61
C GLU A 57 -7.53 7.88 -13.89
N ARG A 58 -6.59 8.33 -14.72
CA ARG A 58 -6.22 7.66 -15.97
C ARG A 58 -5.43 6.38 -15.77
N VAL A 59 -4.61 6.31 -14.71
CA VAL A 59 -3.69 5.18 -14.45
C VAL A 59 -4.30 4.15 -13.50
N LEU A 60 -5.26 4.53 -12.65
CA LEU A 60 -5.92 3.66 -11.67
C LEU A 60 -6.41 2.33 -12.29
N PRO A 61 -7.09 2.32 -13.46
CA PRO A 61 -7.59 1.08 -14.05
C PRO A 61 -6.48 0.10 -14.46
N LYS A 62 -5.27 0.60 -14.73
CA LYS A 62 -4.11 -0.22 -15.12
C LYS A 62 -3.34 -0.77 -13.92
N LEU A 63 -3.38 -0.08 -12.78
CA LEU A 63 -2.67 -0.47 -11.55
C LEU A 63 -3.54 -1.23 -10.55
N ARG A 64 -4.87 -1.19 -10.72
CA ARG A 64 -5.80 -1.88 -9.84
C ARG A 64 -5.77 -3.38 -10.11
N LEU A 65 -5.76 -4.17 -9.04
CA LEU A 65 -5.93 -5.61 -9.10
C LEU A 65 -7.28 -5.94 -9.76
N LYS A 66 -7.28 -6.98 -10.62
CA LYS A 66 -8.49 -7.48 -11.25
C LYS A 66 -9.52 -7.81 -10.15
N PRO A 67 -10.76 -7.30 -10.24
CA PRO A 67 -11.78 -7.63 -9.27
C PRO A 67 -12.01 -9.14 -9.31
N VAL A 68 -11.83 -9.80 -8.16
CA VAL A 68 -12.22 -11.19 -7.95
C VAL A 68 -13.62 -11.19 -7.36
N ARG A 69 -14.51 -12.05 -7.87
CA ARG A 69 -15.84 -12.23 -7.29
C ARG A 69 -15.71 -12.94 -5.95
N SER A 70 -16.32 -12.38 -4.91
CA SER A 70 -16.57 -13.12 -3.68
C SER A 70 -17.64 -14.18 -3.97
N LEU A 71 -17.38 -15.44 -3.61
CA LEU A 71 -18.31 -16.56 -3.85
C LEU A 71 -19.66 -16.35 -3.15
N SER A 72 -19.68 -15.70 -1.99
CA SER A 72 -20.88 -15.44 -1.19
C SER A 72 -21.50 -14.05 -1.43
N GLY A 73 -20.86 -13.20 -2.24
CA GLY A 73 -21.22 -11.77 -2.35
C GLY A 73 -20.91 -10.94 -1.09
N ILE A 74 -20.41 -11.55 -0.02
CA ILE A 74 -20.04 -10.87 1.22
C ILE A 74 -18.58 -10.38 1.10
N ASN A 75 -18.35 -9.12 1.44
CA ASN A 75 -17.03 -8.52 1.53
C ASN A 75 -16.76 -8.17 2.99
N VAL A 76 -15.89 -8.94 3.66
CA VAL A 76 -15.54 -8.70 5.06
C VAL A 76 -14.55 -7.54 5.15
N VAL A 77 -14.93 -6.50 5.88
CA VAL A 77 -14.07 -5.33 6.16
C VAL A 77 -13.74 -5.32 7.64
N ALA A 78 -12.47 -5.53 7.97
CA ALA A 78 -11.97 -5.43 9.34
C ALA A 78 -11.40 -4.03 9.58
N LEU A 79 -11.77 -3.43 10.71
CA LEU A 79 -11.30 -2.12 11.16
C LEU A 79 -10.69 -2.26 12.56
N MET A 80 -9.85 -1.30 12.94
CA MET A 80 -9.27 -1.20 14.27
C MET A 80 -9.65 0.15 14.87
N SER A 81 -9.93 0.18 16.17
CA SER A 81 -10.09 1.43 16.90
C SER A 81 -8.72 1.98 17.30
N LYS A 82 -8.69 3.26 17.69
CA LYS A 82 -7.53 3.85 18.35
C LYS A 82 -7.08 2.99 19.54
N PRO A 83 -5.77 2.81 19.75
CA PRO A 83 -5.25 2.23 20.99
C PRO A 83 -5.75 3.04 22.19
N ASP A 84 -6.46 2.37 23.10
CA ASP A 84 -6.94 2.97 24.34
C ASP A 84 -6.82 1.97 25.50
N ASN A 85 -6.79 2.48 26.72
CA ASN A 85 -6.64 1.69 27.92
C ASN A 85 -7.95 0.98 28.27
N CYS A 86 -7.85 -0.28 28.71
CA CYS A 86 -9.01 -1.03 29.18
C CYS A 86 -9.56 -0.43 30.49
N PRO A 87 -10.89 -0.35 30.67
CA PRO A 87 -11.50 0.27 31.86
C PRO A 87 -11.18 -0.46 33.16
N HIS A 88 -10.85 -1.75 33.08
CA HIS A 88 -10.44 -2.58 34.22
C HIS A 88 -8.92 -2.59 34.45
N GLY A 89 -8.16 -1.78 33.70
CA GLY A 89 -6.70 -1.78 33.74
C GLY A 89 -6.04 -2.92 32.98
N ARG A 90 -4.78 -3.23 33.29
CA ARG A 90 -3.95 -4.19 32.55
C ARG A 90 -4.34 -5.63 32.84
N CYS A 91 -4.69 -6.39 31.81
CA CYS A 91 -4.84 -7.85 31.89
C CYS A 91 -3.47 -8.54 31.80
N VAL A 92 -3.23 -9.55 32.66
CA VAL A 92 -1.97 -10.31 32.69
C VAL A 92 -1.72 -11.10 31.39
N PHE A 93 -2.79 -11.53 30.72
CA PHE A 93 -2.70 -12.35 29.51
C PHE A 93 -2.60 -11.54 28.22
N CYS A 94 -3.03 -10.27 28.22
CA CYS A 94 -3.04 -9.46 27.00
C CYS A 94 -1.63 -8.94 26.69
N PRO A 95 -1.12 -9.11 25.46
CA PRO A 95 0.04 -8.36 25.01
C PRO A 95 -0.30 -6.86 25.02
N SER A 96 0.65 -6.06 25.47
CA SER A 96 0.58 -4.61 25.49
C SER A 96 1.81 -4.08 24.79
N ILE A 97 1.61 -3.53 23.59
CA ILE A 97 2.64 -2.93 22.74
C ILE A 97 2.23 -1.47 22.52
N GLU A 98 3.20 -0.58 22.58
CA GLU A 98 2.98 0.84 22.41
C GLU A 98 2.36 1.16 21.03
N ASN A 99 1.38 2.05 20.99
CA ASN A 99 0.67 2.48 19.78
C ASN A 99 -0.07 1.37 19.01
N VAL A 100 -0.36 0.24 19.67
CA VAL A 100 -1.11 -0.88 19.10
C VAL A 100 -2.34 -1.17 19.97
N PRO A 101 -3.52 -1.48 19.40
CA PRO A 101 -4.68 -1.90 20.18
C PRO A 101 -4.36 -3.09 21.08
N ASN A 102 -4.93 -3.11 22.29
CA ASN A 102 -4.71 -4.20 23.24
C ASN A 102 -5.07 -5.56 22.62
N SER A 103 -4.28 -6.59 22.95
CA SER A 103 -4.38 -7.95 22.38
C SER A 103 -3.80 -8.14 20.96
N TYR A 104 -3.29 -7.09 20.31
CA TYR A 104 -2.61 -7.19 19.01
C TYR A 104 -1.09 -7.01 19.13
N THR A 105 -0.36 -7.43 18.11
CA THR A 105 1.11 -7.28 18.01
C THR A 105 1.55 -6.13 17.09
N GLY A 106 0.63 -5.58 16.30
CA GLY A 106 0.92 -4.51 15.33
C GLY A 106 1.48 -5.02 14.01
N ARG A 107 1.66 -6.33 13.87
CA ARG A 107 2.14 -6.98 12.63
C ARG A 107 1.02 -7.62 11.83
N GLU A 108 -0.19 -7.66 12.39
CA GLU A 108 -1.36 -8.19 11.72
C GLU A 108 -1.80 -7.23 10.60
N PRO A 109 -2.32 -7.73 9.46
CA PRO A 109 -2.72 -6.88 8.33
C PRO A 109 -3.70 -5.76 8.72
N SER A 110 -4.66 -6.05 9.60
CA SER A 110 -5.64 -5.07 10.06
C SER A 110 -5.02 -4.00 10.97
N ALA A 111 -4.12 -4.40 11.88
CA ALA A 111 -3.44 -3.48 12.79
C ALA A 111 -2.47 -2.57 12.02
N MET A 112 -1.71 -3.13 11.07
CA MET A 112 -0.83 -2.34 10.18
C MET A 112 -1.61 -1.33 9.35
N ARG A 113 -2.76 -1.73 8.78
CA ARG A 113 -3.62 -0.81 8.01
C ARG A 113 -4.23 0.27 8.89
N GLY A 114 -4.66 -0.08 10.11
CA GLY A 114 -5.10 0.90 11.11
C GLY A 114 -4.00 1.92 11.35
N MET A 115 -2.83 1.49 11.81
CA MET A 115 -1.69 2.41 12.07
C MET A 115 -1.30 3.27 10.85
N GLN A 116 -1.31 2.71 9.63
CA GLN A 116 -1.04 3.46 8.39
C GLN A 116 -2.05 4.59 8.14
N ASN A 117 -3.27 4.45 8.64
CA ASN A 117 -4.32 5.46 8.56
C ASN A 117 -4.55 6.15 9.91
N GLU A 118 -3.56 6.05 10.81
CA GLU A 118 -3.61 6.62 12.17
C GLU A 118 -4.84 6.13 12.94
N TYR A 119 -4.99 4.79 12.97
CA TYR A 119 -6.10 3.94 13.42
C TYR A 119 -7.43 4.18 12.69
#